data_AF-A0A4U3LT46-F1
#
_entry.id   AF-A0A4U3LT46-F1
#
_cell.length_a   1.000
_cell.length_b   1.000
_cell.length_c   1.000
_cell.angle_alpha   90.00
_cell.angle_beta   90.00
_cell.angle_gamma   90.00
#
_symmetry.space_group_name_H-M   'P 1'
#
loop_
_entity.id
_entity.type
_entity.pdbx_description
1 polymer ?
#
loop_
_entity_poly.entity_id
_entity_poly.type
_entity_poly.pdbx_seq_one_letter_code
_entity_poly.pdbx_strand_id
1 'polypeptide(L)'
;MLVTLTPGVNRDHVLEMLRKASVEITNNYGNQDGYVRWVMNTARTLRGQIAQTDIDQLLLTPAFYRLIDPVLMGTPQGLWLLEAEMSERQAMLTAAFEALQEQIAAWTAAAGKALAVVDSSVFLHHPAWTQDDDPTAVIASIPWPEELGIAFDDVLLVLPEVVIRELDRLKESGNQNTRYRASVTLAVIDKLLDDPDSTVPIRSKDADWHAVASLGGTPRGRVDLRVFYDDPAHRPLADEDAEIIDRALAVQTLAGTPVRLVTMDTGMGLNARRAKLLVRKPAREIETPRSDGQSARARRRARAEASETAMPK
;
A
#
# COMPACT_ATOMS: atom_id res chain seq x y z
N MET A 1 0.30 11.39 14.53
CA MET A 1 -0.93 10.85 13.89
C MET A 1 -0.69 10.88 12.41
N LEU A 2 -0.80 9.75 11.70
CA LEU A 2 -0.72 9.76 10.24
C LEU A 2 -2.07 10.17 9.66
N VAL A 3 -2.05 10.92 8.56
CA VAL A 3 -3.27 11.31 7.84
C VAL A 3 -3.35 10.51 6.55
N THR A 4 -4.48 9.83 6.37
CA THR A 4 -4.78 9.05 5.19
C THR A 4 -5.36 9.95 4.12
N LEU A 5 -4.58 10.25 3.08
CA LEU A 5 -5.06 11.00 1.94
C LEU A 5 -6.10 10.20 1.14
N THR A 6 -7.16 10.87 0.70
CA THR A 6 -8.08 10.26 -0.26
C THR A 6 -7.34 10.02 -1.59
N PRO A 7 -7.50 8.86 -2.24
CA PRO A 7 -6.84 8.59 -3.51
C PRO A 7 -7.01 9.70 -4.57
N GLY A 8 -5.89 10.16 -5.12
CA GLY A 8 -5.86 11.13 -6.23
C GLY A 8 -5.97 12.60 -5.84
N VAL A 9 -6.01 12.92 -4.55
CA VAL A 9 -5.98 14.32 -4.09
C VAL A 9 -4.59 14.93 -4.26
N ASN A 10 -4.53 16.26 -4.28
CA ASN A 10 -3.25 16.97 -4.29
C ASN A 10 -2.68 17.02 -2.87
N ARG A 11 -1.66 16.20 -2.59
CA ARG A 11 -1.00 16.09 -1.29
C ARG A 11 -0.48 17.43 -0.73
N ASP A 12 0.04 18.31 -1.59
CA ASP A 12 0.60 19.60 -1.18
C ASP A 12 -0.51 20.57 -0.77
N HIS A 13 -1.66 20.48 -1.44
CA HIS A 13 -2.86 21.22 -1.06
C HIS A 13 -3.40 20.77 0.31
N VAL A 14 -3.42 19.45 0.57
CA VAL A 14 -3.83 18.90 1.87
C VAL A 14 -2.89 19.35 2.98
N LEU A 15 -1.58 19.29 2.73
CA LEU A 15 -0.58 19.76 3.66
C LEU A 15 -0.79 21.24 4.04
N GLU A 16 -1.06 22.10 3.05
CA GLU A 16 -1.36 23.51 3.30
C GLU A 16 -2.69 23.71 4.07
N MET A 17 -3.72 22.90 3.80
CA MET A 17 -4.97 22.95 4.55
C MET A 17 -4.78 22.58 6.02
N LEU A 18 -3.99 21.55 6.32
CA LEU A 18 -3.66 21.16 7.70
C LEU A 18 -2.85 22.24 8.42
N ARG A 19 -1.85 22.82 7.75
CA ARG A 19 -1.06 23.95 8.27
C ARG A 19 -1.93 25.16 8.58
N LYS A 20 -2.84 25.50 7.67
CA LYS A 20 -3.76 26.62 7.86
C LYS A 20 -4.71 26.36 9.04
N ALA A 21 -5.25 25.16 9.14
CA ALA A 21 -6.13 24.77 10.24
C ALA A 21 -5.43 24.86 11.60
N SER A 22 -4.18 24.39 11.71
CA SER A 22 -3.42 24.43 12.97
C SER A 22 -3.10 25.85 13.44
N VAL A 23 -2.96 26.81 12.52
CA VAL A 23 -2.75 28.23 12.84
C VAL A 23 -4.08 28.90 13.22
N GLU A 24 -5.11 28.71 12.40
CA GLU A 24 -6.40 29.42 12.55
C GLU A 24 -7.17 29.03 13.82
N ILE A 25 -6.94 27.84 14.37
CA ILE A 25 -7.63 27.42 15.61
C ILE A 25 -7.40 28.42 16.75
N THR A 26 -6.19 28.96 16.87
CA THR A 26 -5.81 29.91 17.92
C THR A 26 -6.56 31.25 17.85
N ASN A 27 -7.12 31.61 16.69
CA ASN A 27 -7.92 32.82 16.55
C ASN A 27 -9.28 32.73 17.29
N ASN A 28 -9.65 31.55 17.80
CA ASN A 28 -10.94 31.31 18.45
C ASN A 28 -10.85 31.25 19.99
N TYR A 29 -9.73 31.65 20.61
CA TYR A 29 -9.59 31.61 22.07
C TYR A 29 -10.70 32.39 22.77
N GLY A 30 -11.35 31.75 23.74
CA GLY A 30 -12.48 32.32 24.48
C GLY A 30 -13.77 32.52 23.67
N ASN A 31 -13.82 32.08 22.41
CA ASN A 31 -14.95 32.24 21.51
C ASN A 31 -15.50 30.88 21.06
N GLN A 32 -16.40 30.31 21.86
CA GLN A 32 -17.02 29.01 21.63
C GLN A 32 -17.75 28.94 20.27
N ASP A 33 -18.54 29.97 19.92
CA ASP A 33 -19.25 30.02 18.63
C ASP A 33 -18.29 30.09 17.44
N GLY A 34 -17.19 30.86 17.61
CA GLY A 34 -16.10 30.92 16.64
C GLY A 34 -15.46 29.56 16.42
N TYR A 35 -15.11 28.87 17.51
CA TYR A 35 -14.54 27.53 17.48
C TYR A 35 -15.47 26.52 16.79
N VAL A 36 -16.76 26.46 17.16
CA VAL A 36 -17.72 25.53 16.54
C VAL A 36 -17.85 25.80 15.03
N ARG A 37 -17.95 27.07 14.63
CA ARG A 37 -17.99 27.45 13.21
C ARG A 37 -16.70 27.06 12.47
N TRP A 38 -15.55 27.25 13.10
CA TRP A 38 -14.26 26.86 12.56
C TRP A 38 -14.19 25.34 12.36
N VAL A 39 -14.53 24.53 13.37
CA VAL A 39 -14.54 23.04 13.28
C VAL A 39 -15.39 22.59 12.09
N MET A 40 -16.62 23.08 11.97
CA MET A 40 -17.54 22.67 10.91
C MET A 40 -17.04 23.07 9.51
N ASN A 41 -16.45 24.25 9.38
CA ASN A 41 -15.87 24.71 8.11
C ASN A 41 -14.62 23.94 7.72
N THR A 42 -13.73 23.68 8.67
CA THR A 42 -12.51 22.91 8.45
C THR A 42 -12.84 21.46 8.09
N ALA A 43 -13.76 20.82 8.83
CA ALA A 43 -14.22 19.46 8.52
C ALA A 43 -14.87 19.37 7.13
N ARG A 44 -15.66 20.37 6.74
CA ARG A 44 -16.24 20.45 5.39
C ARG A 44 -15.17 20.59 4.30
N THR A 45 -14.10 21.35 4.57
CA THR A 45 -13.02 21.60 3.60
C THR A 45 -12.11 20.38 3.45
N LEU A 46 -11.83 19.67 4.54
CA LEU A 46 -11.04 18.44 4.55
C LEU A 46 -11.83 17.22 4.03
N ARG A 47 -13.16 17.31 3.94
CA ARG A 47 -14.00 16.22 3.42
C ARG A 47 -13.63 15.88 1.98
N GLY A 48 -13.33 14.60 1.74
CA GLY A 48 -12.88 14.09 0.44
C GLY A 48 -11.43 14.42 0.12
N GLN A 49 -10.71 15.07 1.04
CA GLN A 49 -9.26 15.29 0.96
C GLN A 49 -8.51 14.24 1.79
N ILE A 50 -9.06 13.91 2.96
CA ILE A 50 -8.53 12.91 3.89
C ILE A 50 -9.65 11.92 4.28
N ALA A 51 -9.27 10.79 4.85
CA ALA A 51 -10.22 9.78 5.32
C ALA A 51 -11.19 10.37 6.37
N GLN A 52 -12.44 9.91 6.35
CA GLN A 52 -13.46 10.39 7.28
C GLN A 52 -13.08 10.10 8.75
N THR A 53 -12.44 8.96 9.00
CA THR A 53 -11.93 8.58 10.32
C THR A 53 -10.94 9.61 10.86
N ASP A 54 -10.13 10.21 10.00
CA ASP A 54 -9.13 11.19 10.41
C ASP A 54 -9.79 12.54 10.71
N ILE A 55 -10.85 12.91 9.96
CA ILE A 55 -11.68 14.08 10.27
C ILE A 55 -12.35 13.91 11.64
N ASP A 56 -12.86 12.72 11.92
CA ASP A 56 -13.52 12.43 13.19
C ASP A 56 -12.53 12.50 14.36
N GLN A 57 -11.32 11.98 14.18
CA GLN A 57 -10.25 12.03 15.18
C GLN A 57 -9.64 13.43 15.35
N LEU A 58 -9.49 14.20 14.27
CA LEU A 58 -8.89 15.53 14.30
C LEU A 58 -9.85 16.61 14.78
N LEU A 59 -11.14 16.52 14.42
CA LEU A 59 -12.07 17.65 14.54
C LEU A 59 -13.41 17.30 15.19
N LEU A 60 -14.02 16.16 14.82
CA LEU A 60 -15.38 15.82 15.26
C LEU A 60 -15.37 14.92 16.50
N THR A 61 -14.70 15.40 17.55
CA THR A 61 -14.46 14.63 18.77
C THR A 61 -15.69 14.55 19.68
N PRO A 62 -15.72 13.61 20.63
CA PRO A 62 -16.73 13.63 21.69
C PRO A 62 -16.77 14.94 22.49
N ALA A 63 -15.63 15.59 22.70
CA ALA A 63 -15.53 16.88 23.38
C ALA A 63 -16.17 18.01 22.55
N PHE A 64 -15.95 18.04 21.23
CA PHE A 64 -16.67 18.94 20.33
C PHE A 64 -18.20 18.80 20.46
N TYR A 65 -18.71 17.56 20.48
CA TYR A 65 -20.15 17.33 20.63
C TYR A 65 -20.69 17.77 22.00
N ARG A 66 -19.87 17.76 23.06
CA ARG A 66 -20.22 18.34 24.36
C ARG A 66 -20.20 19.86 24.36
N LEU A 67 -19.30 20.47 23.58
CA LEU A 67 -19.23 21.93 23.43
C LEU A 67 -20.40 22.52 22.63
N ILE A 68 -21.07 21.74 21.79
CA ILE A 68 -22.30 22.22 21.13
C ILE A 68 -23.56 21.98 21.96
N ASP A 69 -23.45 21.29 23.11
CA ASP A 69 -24.58 21.03 24.00
C ASP A 69 -25.02 22.34 24.69
N PRO A 70 -26.29 22.75 24.56
CA PRO A 70 -26.82 23.96 25.21
C PRO A 70 -26.60 23.99 26.72
N VAL A 71 -26.45 22.83 27.37
CA VAL A 71 -26.21 22.72 28.82
C VAL A 71 -24.84 23.26 29.22
N LEU A 72 -23.81 23.08 28.38
CA LEU A 72 -22.44 23.49 28.68
C LEU A 72 -22.07 24.84 28.05
N MET A 73 -22.83 25.30 27.05
CA MET A 73 -22.55 26.53 26.32
C MET A 73 -22.53 27.76 27.22
N GLY A 74 -21.42 28.52 27.17
CA GLY A 74 -21.25 29.74 27.97
C GLY A 74 -21.03 29.52 29.48
N THR A 75 -20.93 28.27 29.93
CA THR A 75 -20.62 27.94 31.34
C THR A 75 -19.11 27.96 31.60
N PRO A 76 -18.64 28.17 32.84
CA PRO A 76 -17.21 28.04 33.17
C PRO A 76 -16.63 26.66 32.81
N GLN A 77 -17.41 25.59 33.00
CA GLN A 77 -17.02 24.23 32.63
C GLN A 77 -16.89 24.08 31.12
N GLY A 78 -17.79 24.69 30.34
CA GLY A 78 -17.71 24.74 28.89
C GLY A 78 -16.48 25.50 28.39
N LEU A 79 -16.11 26.60 29.04
CA LEU A 79 -14.90 27.36 28.72
C LEU A 79 -13.61 26.57 29.01
N TRP A 80 -13.54 25.86 30.14
CA TRP A 80 -12.39 24.98 30.43
C TRP A 80 -12.28 23.82 29.43
N LEU A 81 -13.42 23.21 29.08
CA LEU A 81 -13.45 22.16 28.05
C LEU A 81 -13.03 22.71 26.68
N LEU A 82 -13.44 23.94 26.34
CA LEU A 82 -13.04 24.61 25.10
C LEU A 82 -11.52 24.83 25.05
N GLU A 83 -10.93 25.36 26.11
CA GLU A 83 -9.48 25.58 26.18
C GLU A 83 -8.68 24.27 26.04
N ALA A 84 -9.13 23.22 26.73
CA ALA A 84 -8.52 21.90 26.65
C ALA A 84 -8.64 21.31 25.24
N GLU A 85 -9.84 21.33 24.66
CA GLU A 85 -10.11 20.83 23.32
C GLU A 85 -9.28 21.60 22.28
N MET A 86 -9.26 22.94 22.33
CA MET A 86 -8.46 23.75 21.40
C MET A 86 -6.97 23.42 21.47
N SER A 87 -6.42 23.27 22.68
CA SER A 87 -5.02 22.92 22.89
C SER A 87 -4.69 21.53 22.30
N GLU A 88 -5.55 20.54 22.55
CA GLU A 88 -5.37 19.20 22.01
C GLU A 88 -5.53 19.17 20.48
N ARG A 89 -6.53 19.85 19.93
CA ARG A 89 -6.75 19.94 18.48
C ARG A 89 -5.59 20.63 17.77
N GLN A 90 -5.04 21.70 18.36
CA GLN A 90 -3.85 22.36 17.82
C GLN A 90 -2.66 21.40 17.77
N ALA A 91 -2.40 20.68 18.87
CA ALA A 91 -1.32 19.69 18.93
C ALA A 91 -1.53 18.57 17.90
N MET A 92 -2.74 18.03 17.80
CA MET A 92 -3.09 16.96 16.86
C MET A 92 -2.95 17.40 15.40
N LEU A 93 -3.45 18.59 15.03
CA LEU A 93 -3.31 19.13 13.68
C LEU A 93 -1.85 19.43 13.33
N THR A 94 -1.05 19.88 14.30
CA THR A 94 0.38 20.12 14.11
C THR A 94 1.12 18.81 13.86
N ALA A 95 0.89 17.81 14.71
CA ALA A 95 1.48 16.49 14.54
C ALA A 95 1.05 15.81 13.22
N ALA A 96 -0.20 16.00 12.79
CA ALA A 96 -0.72 15.53 11.52
C ALA A 96 -0.04 16.23 10.32
N PHE A 97 0.16 17.55 10.40
CA PHE A 97 0.90 18.33 9.40
C PHE A 97 2.35 17.86 9.29
N GLU A 98 3.06 17.74 10.42
CA GLU A 98 4.46 17.32 10.46
C GLU A 98 4.63 15.89 9.92
N ALA A 99 3.77 14.97 10.34
CA ALA A 99 3.80 13.59 9.85
C ALA A 99 3.52 13.49 8.34
N LEU A 100 2.53 14.23 7.83
CA LEU A 100 2.25 14.26 6.40
C LEU A 100 3.41 14.90 5.62
N GLN A 101 4.04 15.96 6.15
CA GLN A 101 5.20 16.59 5.54
C GLN A 101 6.37 15.59 5.43
N GLU A 102 6.64 14.84 6.48
CA GLU A 102 7.68 13.81 6.52
C GLU A 102 7.40 12.70 5.51
N GLN A 103 6.16 12.21 5.44
CA GLN A 103 5.77 11.22 4.43
C GLN A 103 5.97 11.75 3.01
N ILE A 104 5.49 12.96 2.72
CA ILE A 104 5.66 13.58 1.40
C ILE A 104 7.15 13.74 1.06
N ALA A 105 7.99 14.17 2.01
CA ALA A 105 9.43 14.31 1.81
C ALA A 105 10.09 12.96 1.52
N ALA A 106 9.75 11.92 2.27
CA ALA A 106 10.28 10.57 2.10
C ALA A 106 9.93 9.98 0.72
N TRP A 107 8.70 10.20 0.25
CA TRP A 107 8.27 9.74 -1.09
C TRP A 107 8.77 10.63 -2.23
N THR A 108 8.98 11.92 -1.97
CA THR A 108 9.61 12.83 -2.95
C THR A 108 11.09 12.51 -3.14
N ALA A 109 11.80 12.08 -2.09
CA ALA A 109 13.16 11.56 -2.22
C ALA A 109 13.23 10.30 -3.11
N ALA A 110 12.12 9.56 -3.24
CA ALA A 110 11.99 8.43 -4.15
C ALA A 110 11.54 8.81 -5.58
N ALA A 111 11.27 10.09 -5.88
CA ALA A 111 10.69 10.53 -7.16
C ALA A 111 11.59 10.29 -8.40
N GLY A 112 12.87 9.97 -8.21
CA GLY A 112 13.79 9.56 -9.27
C GLY A 112 13.75 8.06 -9.61
N LYS A 113 12.94 7.27 -8.90
CA LYS A 113 12.84 5.82 -9.07
C LYS A 113 11.49 5.43 -9.66
N ALA A 114 11.47 4.34 -10.42
CA ALA A 114 10.23 3.70 -10.79
C ALA A 114 9.60 3.02 -9.58
N LEU A 115 8.40 3.47 -9.19
CA LEU A 115 7.67 2.91 -8.06
C LEU A 115 6.87 1.69 -8.48
N ALA A 116 7.07 0.58 -7.76
CA ALA A 116 6.39 -0.68 -7.99
C ALA A 116 5.81 -1.23 -6.69
N VAL A 117 4.48 -1.27 -6.58
CA VAL A 117 3.80 -1.95 -5.47
C VAL A 117 3.67 -3.43 -5.82
N VAL A 118 4.19 -4.29 -4.96
CA VAL A 118 4.31 -5.73 -5.26
C VAL A 118 3.31 -6.53 -4.43
N ASP A 119 2.54 -7.35 -5.12
CA ASP A 119 1.60 -8.32 -4.55
C ASP A 119 2.31 -9.61 -4.09
N SER A 120 1.74 -10.30 -3.10
CA SER A 120 2.20 -11.61 -2.62
C SER A 120 2.29 -12.62 -3.76
N SER A 121 1.35 -12.57 -4.72
CA SER A 121 1.27 -13.54 -5.83
C SER A 121 2.54 -13.59 -6.68
N VAL A 122 3.30 -12.49 -6.74
CA VAL A 122 4.60 -12.42 -7.42
C VAL A 122 5.61 -13.31 -6.71
N PHE A 123 5.78 -13.17 -5.40
CA PHE A 123 6.71 -13.99 -4.63
C PHE A 123 6.32 -15.48 -4.62
N LEU A 124 5.02 -15.76 -4.71
CA LEU A 124 4.51 -17.12 -4.68
C LEU A 124 4.61 -17.86 -6.02
N HIS A 125 4.56 -17.14 -7.15
CA HIS A 125 4.39 -17.78 -8.47
C HIS A 125 5.43 -17.38 -9.51
N HIS A 126 6.27 -16.37 -9.28
CA HIS A 126 7.23 -15.92 -10.28
C HIS A 126 8.23 -17.04 -10.64
N PRO A 127 8.50 -17.31 -11.94
CA PRO A 127 9.39 -18.40 -12.34
C PRO A 127 10.85 -18.11 -12.00
N ALA A 128 11.27 -16.84 -12.09
CA ALA A 128 12.63 -16.43 -11.72
C ALA A 128 12.85 -16.34 -10.21
N TRP A 129 11.82 -16.52 -9.37
CA TRP A 129 12.04 -16.66 -7.94
C TRP A 129 12.76 -17.99 -7.72
N THR A 130 14.01 -17.89 -7.28
CA THR A 130 14.89 -19.04 -7.04
C THR A 130 15.31 -19.11 -5.58
N GLN A 131 15.72 -20.30 -5.17
CA GLN A 131 16.43 -20.50 -3.91
C GLN A 131 17.93 -20.22 -4.14
N ASP A 132 18.52 -19.41 -3.28
CA ASP A 132 19.96 -19.19 -3.19
C ASP A 132 20.38 -19.29 -1.71
N ASP A 133 21.65 -19.59 -1.45
CA ASP A 133 22.21 -19.63 -0.10
C ASP A 133 22.25 -18.23 0.54
N ASP A 134 22.26 -17.17 -0.29
CA ASP A 134 22.02 -15.81 0.14
C ASP A 134 20.51 -15.49 0.12
N PRO A 135 19.87 -15.28 1.28
CA PRO A 135 18.46 -14.91 1.36
C PRO A 135 18.16 -13.63 0.55
N THR A 136 19.10 -12.68 0.48
CA THR A 136 18.89 -11.42 -0.25
C THR A 136 18.78 -11.62 -1.77
N ALA A 137 19.42 -12.67 -2.30
CA ALA A 137 19.36 -13.04 -3.70
C ALA A 137 17.97 -13.57 -4.12
N VAL A 138 17.14 -14.02 -3.17
CA VAL A 138 15.79 -14.56 -3.48
C VAL A 138 14.89 -13.48 -4.09
N ILE A 139 14.80 -12.30 -3.47
CA ILE A 139 13.98 -11.20 -4.01
C ILE A 139 14.68 -10.53 -5.20
N ALA A 140 16.02 -10.48 -5.18
CA ALA A 140 16.82 -9.90 -6.24
C ALA A 140 16.87 -10.77 -7.52
N SER A 141 16.52 -12.06 -7.43
CA SER A 141 16.49 -13.00 -8.55
C SER A 141 15.45 -12.62 -9.63
N ILE A 142 14.39 -11.92 -9.21
CA ILE A 142 13.36 -11.41 -10.12
C ILE A 142 13.95 -10.26 -10.94
N PRO A 143 13.85 -10.29 -12.28
CA PRO A 143 14.36 -9.24 -13.17
C PRO A 143 13.41 -8.02 -13.15
N TRP A 144 13.38 -7.31 -12.03
CA TRP A 144 12.42 -6.21 -11.79
C TRP A 144 12.36 -5.16 -12.89
N PRO A 145 13.48 -4.65 -13.46
CA PRO A 145 13.42 -3.69 -14.55
C PRO A 145 12.66 -4.26 -15.77
N GLU A 146 12.97 -5.48 -16.17
CA GLU A 146 12.31 -6.17 -17.29
C GLU A 146 10.82 -6.40 -17.01
N GLU A 147 10.46 -6.89 -15.82
CA GLU A 147 9.06 -7.12 -15.43
C GLU A 147 8.24 -5.82 -15.37
N LEU A 148 8.90 -4.72 -15.01
CA LEU A 148 8.30 -3.39 -14.98
C LEU A 148 8.26 -2.72 -16.35
N GLY A 149 8.92 -3.31 -17.35
CA GLY A 149 9.10 -2.73 -18.68
C GLY A 149 9.78 -1.36 -18.62
N ILE A 150 10.76 -1.22 -17.73
CA ILE A 150 11.63 -0.05 -17.57
C ILE A 150 13.06 -0.51 -17.84
N ALA A 151 13.86 0.37 -18.42
CA ALA A 151 15.19 0.00 -18.87
C ALA A 151 16.19 0.01 -17.69
N PHE A 152 17.03 1.04 -17.66
CA PHE A 152 18.13 1.20 -16.70
C PHE A 152 17.74 2.05 -15.48
N ASP A 153 16.44 2.33 -15.32
CA ASP A 153 15.94 3.17 -14.23
C ASP A 153 16.07 2.44 -12.88
N ASP A 154 16.37 3.20 -11.84
CA ASP A 154 16.35 2.70 -10.48
C ASP A 154 14.90 2.38 -10.07
N VAL A 155 14.73 1.31 -9.29
CA VAL A 155 13.43 0.79 -8.89
C VAL A 155 13.27 0.86 -7.38
N LEU A 156 12.10 1.30 -6.92
CA LEU A 156 11.69 1.13 -5.53
C LEU A 156 10.50 0.17 -5.49
N LEU A 157 10.74 -1.01 -4.94
CA LEU A 157 9.71 -1.97 -4.60
C LEU A 157 9.07 -1.55 -3.29
N VAL A 158 7.74 -1.46 -3.31
CA VAL A 158 6.91 -1.09 -2.17
C VAL A 158 6.06 -2.29 -1.82
N LEU A 159 6.21 -2.80 -0.60
CA LEU A 159 5.42 -3.92 -0.08
C LEU A 159 4.39 -3.37 0.90
N PRO A 160 3.09 -3.38 0.58
CA PRO A 160 2.06 -3.02 1.55
C PRO A 160 2.07 -3.98 2.74
N GLU A 161 1.75 -3.49 3.95
CA GLU A 161 1.66 -4.32 5.15
C GLU A 161 0.70 -5.52 4.97
N VAL A 162 -0.40 -5.33 4.23
CA VAL A 162 -1.33 -6.43 3.90
C VAL A 162 -0.65 -7.61 3.19
N VAL A 163 0.36 -7.37 2.36
CA VAL A 163 1.14 -8.43 1.69
C VAL A 163 1.97 -9.21 2.71
N ILE A 164 2.56 -8.53 3.70
CA ILE A 164 3.28 -9.19 4.80
C ILE A 164 2.32 -10.10 5.59
N ARG A 165 1.12 -9.59 5.92
CA ARG A 165 0.08 -10.37 6.62
C ARG A 165 -0.45 -11.54 5.80
N GLU A 166 -0.55 -11.41 4.49
CA GLU A 166 -0.93 -12.50 3.59
C GLU A 166 0.15 -13.58 3.54
N LEU A 167 1.41 -13.20 3.35
CA LEU A 167 2.53 -14.14 3.37
C LEU A 167 2.62 -14.88 4.72
N ASP A 168 2.33 -14.21 5.84
CA ASP A 168 2.41 -14.86 7.15
C ASP A 168 1.32 -15.93 7.31
N ARG A 169 0.09 -15.63 6.90
CA ARG A 169 -1.00 -16.63 6.89
C ARG A 169 -0.72 -17.80 5.96
N LEU A 170 -0.05 -17.56 4.83
CA LEU A 170 0.31 -18.63 3.90
C LEU A 170 1.35 -19.61 4.44
N LYS A 171 2.03 -19.32 5.56
CA LYS A 171 2.88 -20.29 6.28
C LYS A 171 2.07 -21.45 6.87
N GLU A 172 0.77 -21.28 7.03
CA GLU A 172 -0.14 -22.34 7.49
C GLU A 172 -0.79 -23.10 6.33
N SER A 173 -0.55 -22.68 5.08
CA SER A 173 -1.13 -23.30 3.89
C SER A 173 -0.80 -24.79 3.80
N GLY A 174 -1.77 -25.61 3.41
CA GLY A 174 -1.56 -27.04 3.14
C GLY A 174 -0.69 -27.32 1.91
N ASN A 175 -0.48 -26.34 1.02
CA ASN A 175 0.42 -26.47 -0.12
C ASN A 175 1.86 -26.22 0.31
N GLN A 176 2.69 -27.26 0.28
CA GLN A 176 4.08 -27.22 0.71
C GLN A 176 4.92 -26.17 -0.04
N ASN A 177 4.70 -25.99 -1.35
CA ASN A 177 5.46 -25.02 -2.14
C ASN A 177 5.08 -23.57 -1.77
N THR A 178 3.78 -23.29 -1.68
CA THR A 178 3.28 -21.97 -1.25
C THR A 178 3.77 -21.60 0.14
N ARG A 179 3.64 -22.55 1.09
CA ARG A 179 4.14 -22.39 2.47
C ARG A 179 5.62 -22.06 2.49
N TYR A 180 6.42 -22.82 1.74
CA TYR A 180 7.87 -22.64 1.69
C TYR A 180 8.25 -21.27 1.12
N ARG A 181 7.71 -20.90 -0.05
CA ARG A 181 7.97 -19.59 -0.68
C ARG A 181 7.58 -18.42 0.23
N ALA A 182 6.43 -18.50 0.89
CA ALA A 182 5.98 -17.47 1.83
C ALA A 182 6.92 -17.35 3.04
N SER A 183 7.31 -18.48 3.63
CA SER A 183 8.23 -18.52 4.78
C SER A 183 9.59 -17.92 4.44
N VAL A 184 10.17 -18.31 3.30
CA VAL A 184 11.46 -17.79 2.84
C VAL A 184 11.37 -16.30 2.56
N THR A 185 10.36 -15.85 1.81
CA THR A 185 10.19 -14.43 1.46
C THR A 185 10.11 -13.55 2.71
N LEU A 186 9.34 -13.95 3.72
CA LEU A 186 9.26 -13.21 4.98
C LEU A 186 10.58 -13.18 5.74
N ALA A 187 11.29 -14.31 5.83
CA ALA A 187 12.60 -14.34 6.49
C ALA A 187 13.63 -13.44 5.80
N VAL A 188 13.54 -13.29 4.47
CA VAL A 188 14.37 -12.36 3.70
C VAL A 188 14.03 -10.92 4.02
N ILE A 189 12.74 -10.57 4.03
CA ILE A 189 12.26 -9.21 4.34
C ILE A 189 12.69 -8.82 5.76
N ASP A 190 12.48 -9.70 6.74
CA ASP A 190 12.86 -9.53 8.14
C ASP A 190 14.37 -9.29 8.30
N LYS A 191 15.20 -10.07 7.59
CA LYS A 191 16.66 -9.90 7.59
C LYS A 191 17.13 -8.61 6.91
N LEU A 192 16.41 -8.14 5.89
CA LEU A 192 16.78 -6.95 5.14
C LEU A 192 16.41 -5.65 5.87
N LEU A 193 15.31 -5.65 6.63
CA LEU A 193 14.75 -4.46 7.28
C LEU A 193 15.02 -4.47 8.78
N ASP A 194 16.27 -4.14 9.17
CA ASP A 194 16.63 -3.90 10.58
C ASP A 194 15.78 -2.78 11.21
N ASP A 195 15.43 -1.77 10.40
CA ASP A 195 14.48 -0.71 10.70
C ASP A 195 13.27 -0.85 9.77
N PRO A 196 12.05 -1.07 10.29
CA PRO A 196 10.83 -1.25 9.49
C PRO A 196 10.58 -0.12 8.47
N ASP A 197 10.89 1.12 8.82
CA ASP A 197 10.57 2.28 7.98
C ASP A 197 11.66 2.61 6.94
N SER A 198 12.77 1.89 6.99
CA SER A 198 13.93 2.12 6.15
C SER A 198 13.70 1.69 4.69
N THR A 199 14.57 2.19 3.79
CA THR A 199 14.64 1.75 2.40
C THR A 199 15.97 1.05 2.19
N VAL A 200 15.92 -0.20 1.76
CA VAL A 200 17.09 -1.09 1.74
C VAL A 200 17.42 -1.54 0.32
N PRO A 201 18.70 -1.52 -0.09
CA PRO A 201 19.10 -2.03 -1.39
C PRO A 201 19.01 -3.55 -1.42
N ILE A 202 18.28 -4.09 -2.40
CA ILE A 202 18.27 -5.53 -2.70
C ILE A 202 19.12 -5.88 -3.91
N ARG A 203 19.43 -4.89 -4.76
CA ARG A 203 20.35 -5.03 -5.89
C ARG A 203 21.08 -3.73 -6.17
N SER A 204 22.39 -3.78 -6.29
CA SER A 204 23.21 -2.65 -6.75
C SER A 204 23.06 -2.40 -8.25
N LYS A 205 23.26 -1.14 -8.65
CA LYS A 205 23.34 -0.74 -10.07
C LYS A 205 24.56 -1.38 -10.72
N ASP A 206 24.43 -1.78 -11.98
CA ASP A 206 25.56 -2.33 -12.73
C ASP A 206 26.67 -1.28 -12.89
N ALA A 207 27.90 -1.65 -12.51
CA ALA A 207 29.05 -0.73 -12.41
C ALA A 207 29.59 -0.29 -13.79
N ASP A 208 29.55 -1.18 -14.79
CA ASP A 208 30.01 -0.89 -16.15
C ASP A 208 28.95 -1.32 -17.17
N TRP A 209 28.29 -0.32 -17.74
CA TRP A 209 27.24 -0.51 -18.73
C TRP A 209 27.76 -1.11 -20.04
N HIS A 210 28.98 -0.73 -20.45
CA HIS A 210 29.58 -1.22 -21.68
C HIS A 210 29.99 -2.68 -21.54
N ALA A 211 30.52 -3.07 -20.38
CA ALA A 211 30.82 -4.47 -20.10
C ALA A 211 29.57 -5.35 -20.19
N VAL A 212 28.47 -4.95 -19.53
CA VAL A 212 27.22 -5.72 -19.56
C VAL A 212 26.65 -5.82 -20.98
N ALA A 213 26.63 -4.71 -21.72
CA ALA A 213 26.15 -4.69 -23.09
C ALA A 213 27.02 -5.55 -24.03
N SER A 214 28.34 -5.56 -23.84
CA SER A 214 29.27 -6.37 -24.66
C SER A 214 29.10 -7.88 -24.48
N LEU A 215 28.58 -8.31 -23.32
CA LEU A 215 28.21 -9.69 -23.04
C LEU A 215 26.80 -10.05 -23.54
N GLY A 216 26.13 -9.13 -24.25
CA GLY A 216 24.74 -9.29 -24.71
C GLY A 216 23.70 -9.14 -23.59
N GLY A 217 24.10 -8.65 -22.43
CA GLY A 217 23.19 -8.34 -21.31
C GLY A 217 22.54 -6.96 -21.45
N THR A 218 21.45 -6.74 -20.70
CA THR A 218 20.85 -5.41 -20.55
C THR A 218 21.31 -4.81 -19.22
N PRO A 219 21.97 -3.64 -19.21
CA PRO A 219 22.34 -2.97 -17.96
C PRO A 219 21.12 -2.66 -17.09
N ARG A 220 21.24 -2.91 -15.78
CA ARG A 220 20.16 -2.74 -14.80
C ARG A 220 20.48 -1.65 -13.77
N GLY A 221 19.43 -0.91 -13.41
CA GLY A 221 19.46 0.07 -12.32
C GLY A 221 19.55 -0.58 -10.95
N ARG A 222 19.65 0.27 -9.92
CA ARG A 222 19.56 -0.15 -8.51
C ARG A 222 18.12 -0.57 -8.20
N VAL A 223 17.96 -1.60 -7.38
CA VAL A 223 16.64 -2.00 -6.86
C VAL A 223 16.67 -1.88 -5.35
N ASP A 224 15.76 -1.08 -4.82
CA ASP A 224 15.52 -0.90 -3.40
C ASP A 224 14.15 -1.48 -3.00
N LEU A 225 14.02 -1.82 -1.73
CA LEU A 225 12.81 -2.35 -1.11
C LEU A 225 12.42 -1.46 0.07
N ARG A 226 11.11 -1.24 0.24
CA ARG A 226 10.50 -0.59 1.40
C ARG A 226 9.15 -1.22 1.71
N VAL A 227 8.81 -1.32 2.99
CA VAL A 227 7.46 -1.68 3.41
C VAL A 227 6.62 -0.41 3.60
N PHE A 228 5.38 -0.44 3.12
CA PHE A 228 4.40 0.61 3.35
C PHE A 228 3.47 0.17 4.46
N TYR A 229 3.77 0.66 5.68
CA TYR A 229 2.97 0.43 6.87
C TYR A 229 1.77 1.38 6.91
N ASP A 230 0.68 0.86 7.43
CA ASP A 230 -0.52 1.65 7.67
C ASP A 230 -0.45 2.32 9.05
N ASP A 231 -1.27 3.35 9.26
CA ASP A 231 -1.47 3.88 10.62
C ASP A 231 -2.01 2.76 11.52
N PRO A 232 -1.57 2.62 12.79
CA PRO A 232 -2.11 1.60 13.69
C PRO A 232 -3.64 1.65 13.88
N ALA A 233 -4.28 2.79 13.62
CA ALA A 233 -5.74 2.95 13.63
C ALA A 233 -6.41 2.55 12.31
N HIS A 234 -5.65 2.25 11.26
CA HIS A 234 -6.16 1.80 9.97
C HIS A 234 -6.99 0.53 10.12
N ARG A 235 -8.11 0.51 9.42
CA ARG A 235 -9.03 -0.63 9.38
C ARG A 235 -8.89 -1.26 8.00
N PRO A 236 -8.27 -2.45 7.89
CA PRO A 236 -8.10 -3.08 6.59
C PRO A 236 -9.46 -3.40 5.96
N LEU A 237 -9.54 -3.28 4.64
CA LEU A 237 -10.67 -3.74 3.85
C LEU A 237 -10.85 -5.25 4.02
N ALA A 238 -12.10 -5.70 3.83
CA ALA A 238 -12.46 -7.11 3.97
C ALA A 238 -11.82 -8.01 2.89
N ASP A 239 -11.47 -7.43 1.75
CA ASP A 239 -10.87 -8.09 0.61
C ASP A 239 -9.43 -7.59 0.47
N GLU A 240 -8.47 -8.52 0.44
CA GLU A 240 -7.03 -8.21 0.46
C GLU A 240 -6.54 -7.62 -0.86
N ASP A 241 -7.08 -8.09 -1.99
CA ASP A 241 -6.77 -7.52 -3.30
C ASP A 241 -7.22 -6.06 -3.36
N ALA A 242 -8.42 -5.77 -2.83
CA ALA A 242 -8.93 -4.42 -2.72
C ALA A 242 -8.06 -3.56 -1.79
N GLU A 243 -7.59 -4.11 -0.68
CA GLU A 243 -6.64 -3.45 0.23
C GLU A 243 -5.33 -3.10 -0.50
N ILE A 244 -4.70 -4.07 -1.19
CA ILE A 244 -3.45 -3.84 -1.93
C ILE A 244 -3.62 -2.74 -2.99
N ILE A 245 -4.75 -2.74 -3.71
CA ILE A 245 -5.07 -1.70 -4.70
C ILE A 245 -5.21 -0.33 -4.03
N ASP A 246 -5.92 -0.27 -2.90
CA ASP A 246 -6.13 0.97 -2.16
C ASP A 246 -4.80 1.53 -1.61
N ARG A 247 -3.95 0.67 -1.03
CA ARG A 247 -2.60 1.05 -0.59
C ARG A 247 -1.71 1.50 -1.76
N ALA A 248 -1.82 0.87 -2.93
CA ALA A 248 -1.09 1.32 -4.12
C ALA A 248 -1.51 2.72 -4.59
N LEU A 249 -2.81 3.04 -4.48
CA LEU A 249 -3.32 4.39 -4.74
C LEU A 249 -2.86 5.40 -3.68
N ALA A 250 -2.79 4.99 -2.41
CA ALA A 250 -2.25 5.82 -1.33
C ALA A 250 -0.78 6.17 -1.60
N VAL A 251 0.05 5.19 -1.95
CA VAL A 251 1.45 5.40 -2.34
C VAL A 251 1.54 6.34 -3.55
N GLN A 252 0.70 6.15 -4.58
CA GLN A 252 0.68 7.05 -5.74
C GLN A 252 0.34 8.49 -5.36
N THR A 253 -0.62 8.67 -4.45
CA THR A 253 -1.04 9.98 -3.96
C THR A 253 0.07 10.65 -3.14
N LEU A 254 0.71 9.89 -2.24
CA LEU A 254 1.83 10.34 -1.43
C LEU A 254 3.08 10.62 -2.24
N ALA A 255 3.34 9.88 -3.32
CA ALA A 255 4.49 10.04 -4.19
C ALA A 255 4.31 11.12 -5.26
N GLY A 256 3.06 11.46 -5.60
CA GLY A 256 2.76 12.45 -6.64
C GLY A 256 3.21 12.03 -8.04
N THR A 257 3.58 10.75 -8.21
CA THR A 257 4.06 10.16 -9.46
C THR A 257 3.35 8.82 -9.69
N PRO A 258 3.20 8.37 -10.96
CA PRO A 258 2.52 7.11 -11.25
C PRO A 258 3.19 5.90 -10.61
N VAL A 259 2.39 5.03 -9.99
CA VAL A 259 2.83 3.76 -9.38
C VAL A 259 2.39 2.59 -10.25
N ARG A 260 3.24 1.56 -10.35
CA ARG A 260 2.92 0.30 -11.02
C ARG A 260 2.55 -0.76 -9.99
N LEU A 261 1.36 -1.34 -10.09
CA LEU A 261 1.01 -2.54 -9.35
C LEU A 261 1.56 -3.78 -10.10
N VAL A 262 2.37 -4.58 -9.43
CA VAL A 262 2.92 -5.83 -9.97
C VAL A 262 2.17 -6.99 -9.34
N THR A 263 1.48 -7.77 -10.18
CA THR A 263 0.67 -8.91 -9.73
C THR A 263 0.64 -10.02 -10.77
N MET A 264 0.57 -11.26 -10.32
CA MET A 264 0.31 -12.41 -11.17
C MET A 264 -1.18 -12.81 -11.18
N ASP A 265 -2.01 -12.23 -10.32
CA ASP A 265 -3.45 -12.47 -10.29
C ASP A 265 -4.16 -11.73 -11.44
N THR A 266 -5.06 -12.43 -12.11
CA THR A 266 -5.81 -11.82 -13.22
C THR A 266 -6.94 -10.91 -12.79
N GLY A 267 -7.71 -11.31 -11.77
CA GLY A 267 -8.78 -10.53 -11.17
C GLY A 267 -8.23 -9.25 -10.55
N MET A 268 -7.21 -9.33 -9.70
CA MET A 268 -6.60 -8.15 -9.10
C MET A 268 -6.06 -7.20 -10.18
N GLY A 269 -5.34 -7.73 -11.17
CA GLY A 269 -4.83 -6.92 -12.27
C GLY A 269 -5.90 -6.32 -13.19
N LEU A 270 -7.15 -6.78 -13.17
CA LEU A 270 -8.28 -6.13 -13.85
C LEU A 270 -8.90 -5.04 -12.96
N ASN A 271 -9.09 -5.33 -11.68
CA ASN A 271 -9.62 -4.38 -10.69
C ASN A 271 -8.71 -3.16 -10.53
N ALA A 272 -7.39 -3.36 -10.47
CA ALA A 272 -6.42 -2.28 -10.39
C ALA A 272 -6.45 -1.35 -11.63
N ARG A 273 -6.60 -1.92 -12.84
CA ARG A 273 -6.78 -1.12 -14.06
C ARG A 273 -8.08 -0.33 -14.03
N ARG A 274 -9.17 -0.91 -13.50
CA ARG A 274 -10.44 -0.19 -13.29
C ARG A 274 -10.26 1.01 -12.37
N ALA A 275 -9.39 0.89 -11.37
CA ALA A 275 -8.98 1.96 -10.47
C ALA A 275 -7.92 2.93 -11.07
N LYS A 276 -7.58 2.78 -12.37
CA LYS A 276 -6.60 3.60 -13.11
C LYS A 276 -5.14 3.48 -12.63
N LEU A 277 -4.79 2.41 -11.92
CA LEU A 277 -3.40 2.08 -11.65
C LEU A 277 -2.71 1.52 -12.91
N LEU A 278 -1.42 1.79 -13.04
CA LEU A 278 -0.59 1.06 -14.01
C LEU A 278 -0.41 -0.36 -13.49
N VAL A 279 -0.62 -1.36 -14.34
CA VAL A 279 -0.51 -2.78 -13.95
C VAL A 279 0.54 -3.47 -14.79
N ARG A 280 1.46 -4.15 -14.11
CA ARG A 280 2.44 -5.07 -14.69
C ARG A 280 2.13 -6.49 -14.24
N LYS A 281 2.00 -7.37 -15.22
CA LYS A 281 1.86 -8.80 -15.00
C LYS A 281 3.11 -9.47 -15.52
N PRO A 282 3.94 -10.05 -14.64
CA PRO A 282 5.09 -10.80 -15.09
C PRO A 282 4.71 -11.87 -16.12
N ALA A 283 5.57 -12.07 -17.10
CA ALA A 283 5.28 -12.98 -18.19
C ALA A 283 5.06 -14.40 -17.65
N ARG A 284 3.88 -14.97 -17.93
CA ARG A 284 3.58 -16.37 -17.68
C ARG A 284 3.33 -17.04 -19.01
N GLU A 285 3.94 -18.19 -19.24
CA GLU A 285 3.53 -19.04 -20.35
C GLU A 285 2.05 -19.37 -20.17
N ILE A 286 1.23 -18.91 -21.11
CA ILE A 286 -0.17 -19.32 -21.18
C ILE A 286 -0.12 -20.79 -21.59
N GLU A 287 -0.42 -21.70 -20.65
CA GLU A 287 -0.55 -23.12 -20.97
C GLU A 287 -1.47 -23.23 -22.18
N THR A 288 -0.98 -23.83 -23.26
CA THR A 288 -1.82 -24.16 -24.40
C THR A 288 -2.97 -25.02 -23.87
N PRO A 289 -4.23 -24.72 -24.24
CA PRO A 289 -5.34 -25.50 -23.77
C PRO A 289 -5.04 -26.97 -24.05
N ARG A 290 -5.04 -27.79 -23.00
CA ARG A 290 -4.80 -29.23 -23.14
C ARG A 290 -5.74 -29.74 -24.22
N SER A 291 -5.20 -30.53 -25.16
CA SER A 291 -6.01 -31.15 -26.22
C SER A 291 -7.28 -31.78 -25.62
N ASP A 292 -8.40 -31.60 -26.33
CA ASP A 292 -9.71 -32.09 -25.90
C ASP A 292 -9.60 -33.55 -25.43
N GLY A 293 -10.03 -33.80 -24.19
CA GLY A 293 -9.96 -35.12 -23.55
C GLY A 293 -9.00 -35.24 -22.35
N GLN A 294 -8.12 -34.27 -22.10
CA GLN A 294 -7.15 -34.36 -20.99
C GLN A 294 -7.54 -33.56 -19.72
N SER A 295 -8.63 -32.81 -19.72
CA SER A 295 -9.09 -32.12 -18.51
C SER A 295 -9.54 -33.13 -17.45
N ALA A 296 -9.33 -32.83 -16.16
CA ALA A 296 -9.77 -33.72 -15.07
C ALA A 296 -11.29 -33.98 -15.12
N ARG A 297 -12.05 -33.03 -15.66
CA ARG A 297 -13.50 -33.14 -15.90
C ARG A 297 -13.82 -34.08 -17.07
N ALA A 298 -13.08 -34.00 -18.18
CA ALA A 298 -13.20 -34.93 -19.30
C ALA A 298 -12.78 -36.36 -18.89
N ARG A 299 -11.72 -36.51 -18.10
CA ARG A 299 -11.29 -37.81 -17.55
C ARG A 299 -12.32 -38.40 -16.59
N ARG A 300 -12.95 -37.58 -15.73
CA ARG A 300 -14.06 -38.04 -14.86
C ARG A 300 -15.28 -38.46 -15.67
N ARG A 301 -15.63 -37.69 -16.71
CA ARG A 301 -16.75 -38.01 -17.62
C ARG A 301 -16.50 -39.31 -18.39
N ALA A 302 -15.32 -39.49 -18.97
CA ALA A 302 -14.93 -40.71 -19.66
C ALA A 302 -14.88 -41.93 -18.72
N ARG A 303 -14.47 -41.76 -17.45
CA ARG A 303 -14.51 -42.84 -16.45
C ARG A 303 -15.94 -43.23 -16.06
N ALA A 304 -16.85 -42.26 -15.97
CA ALA A 304 -18.26 -42.51 -15.68
C ALA A 304 -18.94 -43.24 -16.86
N GLU A 305 -18.71 -42.77 -18.09
CA GLU A 305 -19.24 -43.39 -19.31
C GLU A 305 -18.67 -44.82 -19.53
N ALA A 306 -17.41 -45.06 -19.15
CA ALA A 306 -16.81 -46.41 -19.17
C ALA A 306 -17.34 -47.35 -18.08
N SER A 307 -17.78 -46.82 -16.92
CA SER A 307 -18.42 -47.63 -15.88
C SER A 307 -19.87 -48.01 -16.20
N GLU A 308 -20.57 -47.17 -16.97
CA GLU A 308 -21.95 -47.44 -17.44
C GLU A 308 -22.00 -48.51 -18.53
N THR A 309 -20.94 -48.60 -19.36
CA THR A 309 -20.83 -49.60 -20.44
C THR A 309 -20.32 -50.97 -19.97
N ALA A 310 -19.82 -51.07 -18.75
CA ALA A 310 -19.25 -52.30 -18.18
C ALA A 310 -20.21 -53.10 -17.27
N MET A 311 -21.47 -52.66 -17.11
CA MET A 311 -22.52 -53.48 -16.46
C MET A 311 -23.30 -54.27 -17.52
N PRO A 312 -23.09 -55.60 -17.65
CA PRO A 312 -23.95 -56.43 -18.48
C PRO A 312 -25.31 -56.59 -17.79
N LYS A 313 -26.38 -56.60 -18.60
CA LYS A 313 -27.73 -57.01 -18.19
C LYS A 313 -27.77 -58.48 -17.78
#